data_AF-A0A6V7IZY5-F1
#
_entry.id   AF-A0A6V7IZY5-F1
#
_cell.length_a   1.000
_cell.length_b   1.000
_cell.length_c   1.000
_cell.angle_alpha   90.00
_cell.angle_beta   90.00
_cell.angle_gamma   90.00
#
_symmetry.space_group_name_H-M   'P 1'
#
loop_
_entity.id
_entity.type
_entity.pdbx_description
1 polymer ?
#
loop_
_entity_poly.entity_id
_entity_poly.type
_entity_poly.pdbx_seq_one_letter_code
_entity_poly.pdbx_strand_id
1 'polypeptide(L)'
;TADASLPKAIRMSSSPVLEGEDQPEYTEEPMFSTLDIVLLAALLLAAIWYLMKRNKQDEYTPTTKSYSIQPTTYSAPAPSENSFVKKLKTSGRSLVVFYGSQTGTGEEFAGRLAKEGVRYRMKGMVADPEECDM
;
A
#
# COMPACT_ATOMS: atom_id res chain seq x y z
N THR A 1 52.67 62.55 40.53
CA THR A 1 53.91 61.75 40.41
C THR A 1 53.62 60.32 40.86
N ALA A 2 54.49 59.38 40.44
CA ALA A 2 54.77 58.04 40.99
C ALA A 2 54.23 57.70 42.41
N ASP A 3 53.89 56.45 42.77
CA ASP A 3 53.80 55.17 42.00
C ASP A 3 52.86 54.18 42.74
N ALA A 4 52.86 52.88 42.39
CA ALA A 4 51.99 51.85 42.96
C ALA A 4 52.58 51.10 44.17
N SER A 5 51.73 50.51 45.01
CA SER A 5 52.03 49.25 45.73
C SER A 5 50.77 48.56 46.28
N LEU A 6 50.79 47.23 46.29
CA LEU A 6 49.77 46.27 46.75
C LEU A 6 50.49 45.21 47.63
N PRO A 7 49.80 44.27 48.31
CA PRO A 7 48.54 44.33 49.08
C PRO A 7 48.71 43.54 50.44
N LYS A 8 47.68 42.74 50.82
CA LYS A 8 47.74 41.43 51.57
C LYS A 8 47.45 41.48 53.08
N ALA A 9 46.72 40.55 53.72
CA ALA A 9 45.63 39.59 53.38
C ALA A 9 45.19 38.86 54.70
N ILE A 10 44.32 37.81 54.61
CA ILE A 10 44.25 36.65 55.56
C ILE A 10 43.64 36.95 56.96
N ARG A 11 42.86 36.13 57.72
CA ARG A 11 42.12 34.82 57.67
C ARG A 11 41.11 34.83 58.87
N MET A 12 40.17 33.91 59.18
CA MET A 12 39.55 32.67 58.63
C MET A 12 38.15 32.54 59.31
N SER A 13 37.05 32.16 58.65
CA SER A 13 36.44 30.81 58.53
C SER A 13 36.14 29.99 59.81
N SER A 14 34.84 29.68 60.06
CA SER A 14 34.37 28.40 60.65
C SER A 14 32.83 28.26 60.57
N SER A 15 32.34 27.29 59.81
CA SER A 15 30.94 26.77 59.86
C SER A 15 30.82 25.67 60.94
N PRO A 16 29.64 25.06 61.25
CA PRO A 16 29.01 24.06 60.34
C PRO A 16 27.47 23.81 60.43
N VAL A 17 26.88 23.19 59.38
CA VAL A 17 25.91 22.04 59.40
C VAL A 17 24.54 22.19 60.14
N LEU A 18 23.38 21.69 59.65
CA LEU A 18 22.83 21.22 58.35
C LEU A 18 21.30 21.06 58.51
N GLU A 19 20.53 21.11 57.42
CA GLU A 19 19.46 20.13 57.05
C GLU A 19 18.68 20.61 55.80
N GLY A 20 18.19 19.68 54.98
CA GLY A 20 17.31 19.94 53.82
C GLY A 20 18.04 20.11 52.46
N GLU A 21 18.07 19.05 51.66
CA GLU A 21 18.52 19.08 50.25
C GLU A 21 17.31 19.08 49.30
N ASP A 22 17.22 20.12 48.45
CA ASP A 22 16.37 20.16 47.26
C ASP A 22 17.25 20.55 46.06
N GLN A 23 17.58 19.56 45.21
CA GLN A 23 18.32 19.77 43.96
C GLN A 23 17.33 19.86 42.79
N PRO A 24 17.25 20.97 42.04
CA PRO A 24 16.46 21.02 40.82
C PRO A 24 17.16 20.23 39.71
N GLU A 25 16.63 19.05 39.38
CA GLU A 25 17.12 18.23 38.28
C GLU A 25 16.83 18.94 36.94
N TYR A 26 17.88 19.17 36.14
CA TYR A 26 17.79 19.86 34.86
C TYR A 26 17.20 18.94 33.78
N THR A 27 15.88 18.80 33.75
CA THR A 27 15.17 18.23 32.60
C THR A 27 15.37 19.12 31.38
N GLU A 28 16.19 18.68 30.42
CA GLU A 28 16.26 19.33 29.11
C GLU A 28 14.93 19.11 28.37
N GLU A 29 14.08 20.14 28.34
CA GLU A 29 12.80 20.15 27.63
C GLU A 29 13.00 19.71 26.17
N PRO A 30 12.45 18.55 25.76
CA PRO A 30 12.63 18.07 24.39
C PRO A 30 11.91 19.00 23.41
N MET A 31 12.62 19.41 22.36
CA MET A 31 12.12 20.29 21.27
C MET A 31 10.84 19.78 20.56
N PHE A 32 10.43 18.54 20.82
CA PHE A 32 9.17 17.95 20.36
C PHE A 32 8.39 17.46 21.58
N SER A 33 7.12 17.88 21.71
CA SER A 33 6.27 17.42 22.80
C SER A 33 6.02 15.92 22.69
N THR A 34 5.72 15.27 23.83
CA THR A 34 5.22 13.89 23.85
C THR A 34 3.95 13.75 22.99
N LEU A 35 3.12 14.80 22.92
CA LEU A 35 1.96 14.85 22.03
C LEU A 35 2.35 14.87 20.54
N ASP A 36 3.38 15.63 20.16
CA ASP A 36 3.87 15.69 18.77
C ASP A 36 4.41 14.35 18.32
N ILE A 37 5.18 13.67 19.19
CA ILE A 37 5.74 12.34 18.93
C ILE A 37 4.62 11.30 18.73
N VAL A 38 3.59 11.33 19.59
CA VAL A 38 2.41 10.46 19.46
C VAL A 38 1.62 10.75 18.17
N LEU A 39 1.44 12.03 17.82
CA LEU A 39 0.72 12.45 16.62
C LEU A 39 1.48 12.09 15.33
N LEU A 40 2.80 12.25 15.30
CA LEU A 40 3.68 11.82 14.19
C LEU A 40 3.67 10.29 14.02
N ALA A 41 3.72 9.53 15.13
CA ALA A 41 3.60 8.08 15.09
C ALA A 41 2.23 7.62 14.56
N ALA A 42 1.14 8.27 14.99
CA ALA A 42 -0.20 8.00 14.48
C ALA A 42 -0.34 8.31 12.98
N LEU A 43 0.25 9.42 12.51
CA LEU A 43 0.30 9.77 11.08
C LEU A 43 1.06 8.74 10.25
N LEU A 44 2.24 8.28 10.72
CA LEU A 44 3.00 7.23 10.04
C LEU A 44 2.22 5.91 9.96
N LEU A 45 1.58 5.49 11.06
CA LEU A 45 0.76 4.28 11.07
C LEU A 45 -0.44 4.40 10.12
N ALA A 46 -1.11 5.56 10.07
CA ALA A 46 -2.20 5.83 9.14
C ALA A 46 -1.73 5.81 7.67
N ALA A 47 -0.55 6.37 7.37
CA ALA A 47 0.03 6.37 6.04
C ALA A 47 0.42 4.95 5.58
N ILE A 48 1.07 4.16 6.44
CA ILE A 48 1.41 2.76 6.17
C ILE A 48 0.13 1.93 5.96
N TRP A 49 -0.87 2.08 6.82
CA TRP A 49 -2.16 1.39 6.67
C TRP A 49 -2.87 1.77 5.37
N TYR A 50 -2.86 3.05 4.98
CA TYR A 50 -3.45 3.52 3.73
C TYR A 50 -2.73 2.94 2.50
N LEU A 51 -1.39 2.91 2.50
CA LEU A 51 -0.60 2.30 1.42
C LEU A 51 -0.83 0.79 1.32
N MET A 52 -0.84 0.07 2.44
CA MET A 52 -1.17 -1.37 2.47
C MET A 52 -2.61 -1.63 2.02
N LYS A 53 -3.57 -0.79 2.41
CA LYS A 53 -4.97 -0.89 1.99
C LYS A 53 -5.12 -0.65 0.49
N ARG A 54 -4.43 0.35 -0.07
CA ARG A 54 -4.41 0.62 -1.52
C ARG A 54 -3.84 -0.58 -2.29
N ASN A 55 -2.68 -1.09 -1.91
CA ASN A 55 -2.08 -2.26 -2.56
C ASN A 55 -2.99 -3.49 -2.49
N LYS A 56 -3.71 -3.69 -1.38
CA LYS A 56 -4.75 -4.73 -1.27
C LYS A 56 -5.97 -4.48 -2.15
N GLN A 57 -6.34 -3.23 -2.46
CA GLN A 57 -7.42 -2.93 -3.40
C GLN A 57 -7.01 -3.14 -4.87
N ASP A 58 -5.73 -2.98 -5.20
CA ASP A 58 -5.20 -3.31 -6.52
C ASP A 58 -5.10 -4.85 -6.74
N GLU A 59 -4.95 -5.63 -5.66
CA GLU A 59 -4.92 -7.10 -5.68
C GLU A 59 -6.31 -7.77 -5.50
N TYR A 60 -7.26 -7.11 -4.79
CA TYR A 60 -8.64 -7.59 -4.70
C TYR A 60 -9.40 -7.30 -6.00
N THR A 61 -9.34 -8.29 -6.89
CA THR A 61 -10.00 -8.33 -8.19
C THR A 61 -11.48 -7.89 -8.14
N PRO A 62 -12.02 -7.36 -9.26
CA PRO A 62 -13.43 -7.00 -9.36
C PRO A 62 -14.31 -8.26 -9.34
N THR A 63 -14.61 -8.77 -8.14
CA THR A 63 -15.52 -9.89 -7.95
C THR A 63 -16.89 -9.51 -8.49
N THR A 64 -17.34 -10.28 -9.48
CA THR A 64 -18.61 -10.11 -10.17
C THR A 64 -19.76 -9.96 -9.18
N LYS A 65 -20.65 -8.98 -9.40
CA LYS A 65 -21.88 -8.84 -8.62
C LYS A 65 -22.78 -10.04 -8.92
N SER A 66 -22.70 -11.06 -8.07
CA SER A 66 -23.40 -12.32 -8.25
C SER A 66 -24.91 -12.11 -8.33
N TYR A 67 -25.49 -12.39 -9.49
CA TYR A 67 -26.93 -12.44 -9.69
C TYR A 67 -27.39 -13.85 -9.32
N SER A 68 -28.21 -13.98 -8.29
CA SER A 68 -28.56 -15.29 -7.73
C SER A 68 -29.47 -16.09 -8.67
N ILE A 69 -28.87 -16.96 -9.47
CA ILE A 69 -29.56 -18.07 -10.15
C ILE A 69 -29.22 -19.37 -9.39
N GLN A 70 -30.20 -20.27 -9.28
CA GLN A 70 -30.08 -21.46 -8.42
C GLN A 70 -28.90 -22.36 -8.85
N PRO A 71 -28.11 -22.90 -7.90
CA PRO A 71 -26.91 -23.66 -8.21
C PRO A 71 -27.25 -25.08 -8.66
N THR A 72 -27.42 -25.27 -9.98
CA THR A 72 -27.11 -26.57 -10.60
C THR A 72 -25.66 -26.92 -10.29
N THR A 73 -25.37 -28.12 -9.81
CA THR A 73 -24.06 -28.51 -9.28
C THR A 73 -23.02 -28.73 -10.38
N TYR A 74 -22.58 -27.66 -11.02
CA TYR A 74 -21.33 -27.63 -11.77
C TYR A 74 -20.17 -27.62 -10.78
N SER A 75 -19.48 -28.76 -10.66
CA SER A 75 -18.12 -28.74 -10.12
C SER A 75 -17.25 -27.97 -11.10
N ALA A 76 -16.76 -26.80 -10.71
CA ALA A 76 -15.73 -26.12 -11.48
C ALA A 76 -14.54 -27.09 -11.68
N PRO A 77 -14.03 -27.26 -12.90
CA PRO A 77 -12.86 -28.11 -13.12
C PRO A 77 -11.65 -27.52 -12.38
N ALA A 78 -10.68 -28.37 -12.05
CA ALA A 78 -9.39 -27.89 -11.55
C ALA A 78 -8.76 -26.95 -12.59
N PRO A 79 -8.10 -25.85 -12.19
CA PRO A 79 -7.63 -24.81 -13.10
C PRO A 79 -6.64 -25.40 -14.11
N SER A 80 -7.11 -25.63 -15.34
CA SER A 80 -6.33 -26.38 -16.32
C SER A 80 -5.16 -25.54 -16.84
N GLU A 81 -4.10 -26.22 -17.26
CA GLU A 81 -2.92 -25.59 -17.87
C GLU A 81 -3.24 -24.90 -19.21
N ASN A 82 -4.41 -25.17 -19.80
CA ASN A 82 -4.94 -24.55 -21.02
C ASN A 82 -5.85 -23.33 -20.77
N SER A 83 -6.15 -23.01 -19.50
CA SER A 83 -7.09 -21.94 -19.11
C SER A 83 -6.84 -20.60 -19.83
N PHE A 84 -7.92 -20.00 -20.34
CA PHE A 84 -7.87 -18.73 -21.09
C PHE A 84 -7.22 -17.59 -20.29
N VAL A 85 -7.36 -17.62 -18.96
CA VAL A 85 -6.72 -16.67 -18.02
C VAL A 85 -5.19 -16.71 -18.14
N LYS A 86 -4.60 -17.91 -18.32
CA LYS A 86 -3.16 -18.08 -18.52
C LYS A 86 -2.75 -17.57 -19.90
N LYS A 87 -3.50 -17.92 -20.96
CA LYS A 87 -3.30 -17.38 -22.33
C LYS A 87 -3.33 -15.84 -22.36
N LEU A 88 -4.26 -15.21 -21.65
CA LEU A 88 -4.37 -13.74 -21.50
C LEU A 88 -3.15 -13.14 -20.79
N LYS A 89 -2.81 -13.65 -19.59
CA LYS A 89 -1.67 -13.17 -18.79
C LYS A 89 -0.35 -13.27 -19.55
N THR A 90 -0.05 -14.43 -20.15
CA THR A 90 1.19 -14.65 -20.90
C THR A 90 1.30 -13.80 -22.16
N SER A 91 0.18 -13.50 -22.84
CA SER A 91 0.19 -12.66 -24.05
C SER A 91 0.11 -11.15 -23.78
N GLY A 92 -0.01 -10.73 -22.51
CA GLY A 92 -0.20 -9.32 -22.14
C GLY A 92 -1.49 -8.72 -22.72
N ARG A 93 -2.53 -9.56 -22.86
CA ARG A 93 -3.84 -9.19 -23.41
C ARG A 93 -4.86 -9.07 -22.28
N SER A 94 -5.70 -8.04 -22.36
CA SER A 94 -6.62 -7.63 -21.29
C SER A 94 -8.09 -7.85 -21.66
N LEU A 95 -8.36 -8.35 -22.86
CA LEU A 95 -9.69 -8.63 -23.38
C LEU A 95 -9.65 -9.95 -24.17
N VAL A 96 -10.57 -10.86 -23.88
CA VAL A 96 -10.89 -12.01 -24.73
C VAL A 96 -12.30 -11.82 -25.27
N VAL A 97 -12.51 -12.17 -26.53
CA VAL A 97 -13.83 -12.25 -27.14
C VAL A 97 -14.06 -13.67 -27.61
N PHE A 98 -14.93 -14.39 -26.91
CA PHE A 98 -15.39 -15.70 -27.33
C PHE A 98 -16.51 -15.58 -28.37
N TYR A 99 -16.58 -16.55 -29.27
CA TYR A 99 -17.64 -16.66 -30.28
C TYR A 99 -18.15 -18.10 -30.34
N GLY A 100 -19.46 -18.26 -30.53
CA GLY A 100 -20.05 -19.52 -30.98
C GLY A 100 -20.78 -19.24 -32.27
N SER A 101 -20.38 -19.84 -33.39
CA SER A 101 -20.99 -19.54 -34.69
C SER A 101 -20.93 -20.72 -35.66
N GLN A 102 -22.10 -21.21 -36.06
CA GLN A 102 -22.25 -22.34 -36.97
C GLN A 102 -21.80 -22.01 -38.43
N THR A 103 -21.71 -20.73 -38.78
CA THR A 103 -21.43 -20.24 -40.14
C THR A 103 -20.36 -19.13 -40.16
N GLY A 104 -19.47 -19.08 -39.16
CA GLY A 104 -18.36 -18.12 -39.07
C GLY A 104 -18.74 -16.65 -38.82
N THR A 105 -20.00 -16.24 -38.97
CA THR A 105 -20.43 -14.84 -38.85
C THR A 105 -20.15 -14.22 -37.48
N GLY A 106 -20.19 -15.03 -36.42
CA GLY A 106 -19.82 -14.61 -35.06
C GLY A 106 -18.31 -14.44 -34.86
N GLU A 107 -17.48 -15.20 -35.59
CA GLU A 107 -16.02 -15.07 -35.59
C GLU A 107 -15.62 -13.70 -36.18
N GLU A 108 -16.23 -13.31 -37.31
CA GLU A 108 -16.03 -12.00 -37.90
C GLU A 108 -16.36 -10.86 -36.92
N PHE A 109 -17.49 -10.96 -36.20
CA PHE A 109 -17.86 -9.94 -35.22
C PHE A 109 -16.92 -9.92 -34.01
N ALA A 110 -16.48 -11.09 -33.51
CA ALA A 110 -15.47 -11.17 -32.47
C ALA A 110 -14.13 -10.56 -32.90
N GLY A 111 -13.70 -10.83 -34.15
CA GLY A 111 -12.52 -10.25 -34.76
C GLY A 111 -12.58 -8.73 -34.94
N ARG A 112 -13.78 -8.18 -35.18
CA ARG A 112 -14.02 -6.72 -35.19
C ARG A 112 -13.98 -6.14 -33.77
N LEU A 113 -14.63 -6.78 -32.79
CA LEU A 113 -14.66 -6.32 -31.40
C LEU A 113 -13.28 -6.36 -30.72
N ALA A 114 -12.50 -7.41 -30.95
CA ALA A 114 -11.14 -7.54 -30.43
C ALA A 114 -10.19 -6.46 -31.01
N LYS A 115 -10.40 -6.02 -32.26
CA LYS A 115 -9.69 -4.89 -32.87
C LYS A 115 -10.18 -3.54 -32.32
N GLU A 116 -11.47 -3.39 -32.06
CA GLU A 116 -12.05 -2.20 -31.44
C GLU A 116 -11.52 -1.96 -30.02
N GLY A 117 -11.27 -3.01 -29.22
CA GLY A 117 -10.69 -2.90 -27.88
C GLY A 117 -9.43 -2.02 -27.80
N VAL A 118 -8.64 -1.97 -28.88
CA VAL A 118 -7.44 -1.14 -29.00
C VAL A 118 -7.76 0.36 -28.82
N ARG A 119 -8.94 0.83 -29.25
CA ARG A 119 -9.42 2.21 -29.04
C ARG A 119 -9.54 2.56 -27.56
N TYR A 120 -9.85 1.57 -26.73
CA TYR A 120 -9.97 1.67 -25.28
C TYR A 120 -8.69 1.26 -24.53
N ARG A 121 -7.54 1.20 -25.24
CA ARG A 121 -6.24 0.72 -24.75
C ARG A 121 -6.22 -0.76 -24.32
N MET A 122 -7.27 -1.53 -24.60
CA MET A 122 -7.35 -2.96 -24.29
C MET A 122 -6.81 -3.79 -25.45
N LYS A 123 -5.82 -4.66 -25.19
CA LYS A 123 -5.35 -5.61 -26.21
C LYS A 123 -6.29 -6.81 -26.23
N GLY A 124 -7.16 -6.86 -27.25
CA GLY A 124 -8.07 -7.98 -27.50
C GLY A 124 -7.39 -9.19 -28.13
N MET A 125 -7.94 -10.37 -27.86
CA MET A 125 -7.88 -11.52 -28.78
C MET A 125 -9.25 -12.16 -28.94
N VAL A 126 -9.44 -12.83 -30.08
CA VAL A 126 -10.50 -13.80 -30.29
C VAL A 126 -10.01 -15.16 -29.78
N ALA A 127 -10.91 -15.95 -29.21
CA ALA A 127 -10.66 -17.35 -28.85
C ALA A 127 -11.94 -18.16 -29.04
N ASP A 128 -11.81 -19.43 -29.42
CA ASP A 128 -12.94 -20.35 -29.42
C ASP A 128 -13.20 -20.85 -27.98
N PRO A 129 -14.46 -20.89 -27.49
CA PRO A 129 -14.78 -21.47 -26.20
C PRO A 129 -14.52 -22.99 -26.11
N GLU A 130 -14.51 -23.73 -27.22
CA GLU A 130 -14.16 -25.17 -27.23
C GLU A 130 -12.64 -25.38 -27.10
N GLU A 131 -11.81 -24.40 -27.45
CA GLU A 131 -10.34 -24.42 -27.24
C GLU A 131 -9.90 -23.97 -25.82
N CYS A 132 -10.85 -23.64 -24.93
CA CYS A 132 -10.55 -23.00 -23.65
C CYS A 132 -11.38 -23.57 -22.49
N ASP A 133 -10.74 -24.39 -21.64
CA ASP A 133 -11.28 -24.72 -20.31
C ASP A 133 -11.60 -23.44 -19.52
N MET A 134 -12.73 -23.46 -18.81
CA MET A 134 -13.28 -22.35 -18.02
C MET A 134 -12.88 -22.40 -16.54
#